data_AF-A0A7S1HQE2-F1
#
_entry.id   AF-A0A7S1HQE2-F1
#
_cell.length_a   1.000
_cell.length_b   1.000
_cell.length_c   1.000
_cell.angle_alpha   90.00
_cell.angle_beta   90.00
_cell.angle_gamma   90.00
#
_symmetry.space_group_name_H-M   'P 1'
#
loop_
_entity.id
_entity.type
_entity.pdbx_description
1 polymer ?
#
loop_
_entity_poly.entity_id
_entity_poly.type
_entity_poly.pdbx_seq_one_letter_code
_entity_poly.pdbx_strand_id
1 'polypeptide(L)'
;DNNEANAHDEELGAAVAPLLEQYIDAMERMQMRDGLKLIMACSKQGNLFFQEKAPWVLFKDEATKPLCARAIAACIGLVRILACMMQPFMPTTTASILRQMKFPETAYAIDDQLVKGSRYPSRLVPLGTRIDKPEVLFEAISEERIQE
;
A
#
# COMPACT_ATOMS: atom_id res chain seq x y z
N ASP A 1 13.89 20.30 11.01
CA ASP A 1 14.45 18.93 10.96
C ASP A 1 13.88 18.10 9.83
N ASN A 2 14.72 17.83 8.82
CA ASN A 2 14.41 16.90 7.73
C ASN A 2 14.63 15.42 8.13
N ASN A 3 15.20 15.15 9.31
CA ASN A 3 15.65 13.82 9.69
C ASN A 3 14.49 12.93 10.20
N GLU A 4 13.54 13.48 10.96
CA GLU A 4 12.31 12.75 11.35
C GLU A 4 11.29 12.66 10.21
N ALA A 5 11.39 13.53 9.20
CA ALA A 5 10.46 13.55 8.07
C ALA A 5 10.54 12.28 7.21
N ASN A 6 11.71 11.65 7.14
CA ASN A 6 11.92 10.41 6.41
C ASN A 6 11.77 9.15 7.26
N ALA A 7 11.77 9.25 8.60
CA ALA A 7 11.87 8.09 9.48
C ALA A 7 10.71 7.09 9.31
N HIS A 8 9.46 7.57 9.29
CA HIS A 8 8.28 6.73 9.08
C HIS A 8 8.22 6.11 7.68
N ASP A 9 8.66 6.86 6.67
CA ASP A 9 8.64 6.42 5.29
C ASP A 9 9.72 5.35 5.05
N GLU A 10 10.91 5.57 5.60
CA GLU A 10 12.02 4.62 5.56
C GLU A 10 11.74 3.36 6.37
N GLU A 11 11.09 3.49 7.52
CA GLU A 11 10.68 2.36 8.37
C GLU A 11 9.73 1.43 7.60
N LEU A 12 8.65 1.98 7.04
CA LEU A 12 7.71 1.18 6.26
C LEU A 12 8.38 0.64 4.99
N GLY A 13 9.11 1.50 4.27
CA GLY A 13 9.83 1.14 3.06
C GLY A 13 10.86 0.02 3.28
N ALA A 14 11.55 0.02 4.42
CA ALA A 14 12.49 -1.04 4.78
C ALA A 14 11.82 -2.40 5.00
N ALA A 15 10.57 -2.40 5.47
CA ALA A 15 9.81 -3.63 5.67
C ALA A 15 9.19 -4.16 4.36
N VAL A 16 8.78 -3.28 3.44
CA VAL A 16 7.98 -3.67 2.26
C VAL A 16 8.80 -3.78 0.96
N ALA A 17 9.86 -3.00 0.78
CA ALA A 17 10.68 -3.06 -0.44
C ALA A 17 11.28 -4.46 -0.70
N PRO A 18 11.84 -5.18 0.31
CA PRO A 18 12.35 -6.53 0.09
C PRO A 18 11.25 -7.54 -0.25
N LEU A 19 10.01 -7.31 0.20
CA LEU A 19 8.86 -8.16 -0.13
C LEU A 19 8.40 -7.96 -1.58
N LEU A 20 8.48 -6.73 -2.09
CA LEU A 20 8.22 -6.44 -3.50
C LEU A 20 9.28 -7.09 -4.41
N GLU A 21 10.56 -7.00 -4.06
CA GLU A 21 11.64 -7.66 -4.81
C GLU A 21 11.45 -9.19 -4.84
N GLN A 22 11.20 -9.82 -3.67
CA GLN A 22 10.88 -11.24 -3.60
C GLN A 22 9.63 -11.61 -4.40
N TYR A 23 8.64 -10.73 -4.45
CA TYR A 23 7.44 -10.95 -5.24
C TYR A 23 7.76 -10.97 -6.74
N ILE A 24 8.58 -10.02 -7.20
CA ILE A 24 9.03 -9.97 -8.60
C ILE A 24 9.77 -11.27 -8.95
N ASP A 25 10.75 -11.67 -8.14
CA ASP A 25 11.49 -12.93 -8.32
C ASP A 25 10.56 -14.16 -8.40
N ALA A 26 9.57 -14.23 -7.51
CA ALA A 26 8.59 -15.31 -7.50
C ALA A 26 7.72 -15.31 -8.77
N MET A 27 7.28 -14.14 -9.22
CA MET A 27 6.44 -14.01 -10.42
C MET A 27 7.23 -14.33 -11.70
N GLU A 28 8.51 -13.94 -11.79
CA GLU A 28 9.41 -14.30 -12.89
C GLU A 28 9.62 -15.82 -12.98
N ARG A 29 9.62 -16.50 -11.83
CA ARG A 29 9.70 -17.97 -11.72
C ARG A 29 8.34 -18.66 -11.83
N MET A 30 7.27 -17.93 -12.17
CA MET A 30 5.89 -18.42 -12.27
C MET A 30 5.33 -19.02 -10.96
N GLN A 31 5.86 -18.61 -9.80
CA GLN A 31 5.47 -19.09 -8.48
C GLN A 31 4.29 -18.26 -7.91
N MET A 32 3.15 -18.30 -8.59
CA MET A 32 1.96 -17.48 -8.26
C MET A 32 1.50 -17.60 -6.80
N ARG A 33 1.58 -18.80 -6.22
CA ARG A 33 1.20 -19.05 -4.81
C ARG A 33 2.10 -18.32 -3.83
N ASP A 34 3.38 -18.23 -4.11
CA ASP A 34 4.33 -17.50 -3.26
C ASP A 34 4.17 -15.99 -3.46
N GLY A 35 3.88 -15.55 -4.69
CA GLY A 35 3.46 -14.17 -4.98
C GLY A 35 2.28 -13.72 -4.10
N LEU A 36 1.22 -14.53 -4.00
CA LEU A 36 0.08 -14.24 -3.11
C LEU A 36 0.48 -14.14 -1.64
N LYS A 37 1.34 -15.05 -1.13
CA LYS A 37 1.83 -14.96 0.25
C LYS A 37 2.60 -13.68 0.50
N LEU A 38 3.39 -13.22 -0.46
CA LEU A 38 4.18 -12.00 -0.37
C LEU A 38 3.30 -10.74 -0.39
N ILE A 39 2.21 -10.72 -1.19
CA ILE A 39 1.18 -9.68 -1.12
C ILE A 39 0.59 -9.59 0.30
N MET A 40 0.22 -10.75 0.87
CA MET A 40 -0.34 -10.79 2.23
C MET A 40 0.67 -10.36 3.30
N ALA A 41 1.94 -10.75 3.15
CA ALA A 41 3.01 -10.31 4.04
C ALA A 41 3.21 -8.79 3.98
N CYS A 42 3.17 -8.20 2.78
CA CYS A 42 3.28 -6.77 2.56
C CYS A 42 2.11 -6.01 3.21
N SER A 43 0.88 -6.50 3.02
CA SER A 43 -0.32 -5.96 3.69
C SER A 43 -0.21 -6.03 5.22
N LYS A 44 0.32 -7.14 5.76
CA LYS A 44 0.54 -7.30 7.21
C LYS A 44 1.51 -6.26 7.78
N GLN A 45 2.60 -5.96 7.07
CA GLN A 45 3.54 -4.91 7.49
C GLN A 45 2.87 -3.53 7.52
N GLY A 46 2.06 -3.22 6.51
CA GLY A 46 1.26 -1.99 6.48
C GLY A 46 0.30 -1.86 7.66
N ASN A 47 -0.42 -2.94 7.98
CA ASN A 47 -1.32 -2.96 9.12
C ASN A 47 -0.58 -2.78 10.44
N LEU A 48 0.55 -3.45 10.65
CA LEU A 48 1.36 -3.28 11.86
C LEU A 48 1.81 -1.82 12.01
N PHE A 49 2.40 -1.25 10.96
CA PHE A 49 2.85 0.14 10.95
C PHE A 49 1.69 1.10 11.24
N PHE A 50 0.54 0.93 10.58
CA PHE A 50 -0.65 1.78 10.80
C PHE A 50 -1.15 1.72 12.24
N GLN A 51 -1.10 0.52 12.86
CA GLN A 51 -1.48 0.35 14.26
C GLN A 51 -0.48 1.02 15.22
N GLU A 52 0.82 0.81 15.00
CA GLU A 52 1.88 1.39 15.84
C GLU A 52 1.91 2.91 15.78
N LYS A 53 1.68 3.51 14.59
CA LYS A 53 1.62 4.98 14.46
C LYS A 53 0.34 5.58 15.01
N ALA A 54 -0.72 4.78 15.14
CA ALA A 54 -2.01 5.21 15.68
C ALA A 54 -2.46 6.60 15.15
N PRO A 55 -2.62 6.79 13.82
CA PRO A 55 -2.89 8.10 13.24
C PRO A 55 -4.19 8.74 13.75
N TRP A 56 -5.17 7.94 14.18
CA TRP A 56 -6.40 8.44 14.82
C TRP A 56 -6.15 9.12 16.18
N VAL A 57 -5.01 8.85 16.83
CA VAL A 57 -4.54 9.56 18.02
C VAL A 57 -3.75 10.80 17.63
N LEU A 58 -2.76 10.64 16.73
CA LEU A 58 -1.91 11.75 16.25
C LEU A 58 -2.72 12.88 15.58
N PHE A 59 -3.87 12.56 14.99
CA PHE A 59 -4.72 13.58 14.37
C PHE A 59 -5.37 14.55 15.38
N LYS A 60 -5.49 14.15 16.65
CA LYS A 60 -6.23 14.90 17.67
C LYS A 60 -5.44 16.08 18.25
N ASP A 61 -4.11 16.09 18.12
CA ASP A 61 -3.24 17.14 18.63
C ASP A 61 -2.54 17.86 17.47
N GLU A 62 -2.71 19.19 17.39
CA GLU A 62 -2.07 20.08 16.40
C GLU A 62 -0.56 19.87 16.30
N ALA A 63 0.12 19.64 17.43
CA ALA A 63 1.57 19.44 17.46
C ALA A 63 1.98 18.14 16.75
N THR A 64 1.10 17.13 16.71
CA THR A 64 1.39 15.81 16.15
C THR A 64 0.76 15.57 14.77
N LYS A 65 -0.06 16.50 14.27
CA LYS A 65 -0.63 16.43 12.91
C LYS A 65 0.40 16.25 11.79
N PRO A 66 1.60 16.89 11.82
CA PRO A 66 2.61 16.63 10.80
C PRO A 66 3.09 15.17 10.79
N LEU A 67 3.19 14.53 11.95
CA LEU A 67 3.55 13.11 12.06
C LEU A 67 2.42 12.22 11.53
N CYS A 68 1.17 12.54 11.87
CA CYS A 68 0.00 11.87 11.30
C CYS A 68 0.00 11.92 9.78
N ALA A 69 0.23 13.10 9.19
CA ALA A 69 0.24 13.28 7.74
C ALA A 69 1.32 12.42 7.06
N ARG A 70 2.51 12.31 7.67
CA ARG A 70 3.61 11.46 7.19
C ARG A 70 3.26 9.97 7.24
N ALA A 71 2.71 9.50 8.35
CA ALA A 71 2.31 8.11 8.50
C ALA A 71 1.23 7.74 7.46
N ILE A 72 0.24 8.61 7.26
CA ILE A 72 -0.82 8.41 6.26
C ILE A 72 -0.25 8.42 4.84
N ALA A 73 0.67 9.34 4.52
CA ALA A 73 1.31 9.39 3.20
C ALA A 73 2.09 8.10 2.89
N ALA A 74 2.84 7.56 3.85
CA ALA A 74 3.53 6.28 3.70
C ALA A 74 2.55 5.11 3.47
N CYS A 75 1.45 5.06 4.24
CA CYS A 75 0.41 4.03 4.07
C CYS A 75 -0.27 4.12 2.69
N ILE A 76 -0.57 5.31 2.20
CA ILE A 76 -1.13 5.52 0.86
C ILE A 76 -0.14 5.03 -0.22
N GLY A 77 1.14 5.33 -0.05
CA GLY A 77 2.22 4.79 -0.88
C GLY A 77 2.24 3.26 -0.91
N LEU A 78 2.07 2.63 0.25
CA LEU A 78 1.97 1.18 0.32
C LEU A 78 0.73 0.63 -0.40
N VAL A 79 -0.42 1.31 -0.30
CA VAL A 79 -1.64 0.92 -1.06
C VAL A 79 -1.36 0.92 -2.57
N ARG A 80 -0.58 1.90 -3.06
CA ARG A 80 -0.14 1.95 -4.47
C ARG A 80 0.71 0.73 -4.86
N ILE A 81 1.63 0.30 -3.98
CA ILE A 81 2.46 -0.91 -4.19
C ILE A 81 1.58 -2.16 -4.21
N LEU A 82 0.68 -2.31 -3.23
CA LEU A 82 -0.24 -3.45 -3.15
C LEU A 82 -1.13 -3.57 -4.39
N ALA A 83 -1.65 -2.45 -4.89
CA ALA A 83 -2.43 -2.43 -6.13
C ALA A 83 -1.63 -3.00 -7.32
N CYS A 84 -0.37 -2.62 -7.50
CA CYS A 84 0.50 -3.20 -8.53
C CYS A 84 0.68 -4.72 -8.34
N MET A 85 1.01 -5.16 -7.12
CA MET A 85 1.27 -6.58 -6.85
C MET A 85 0.01 -7.43 -7.03
N MET A 86 -1.17 -6.89 -6.72
CA MET A 86 -2.45 -7.60 -6.83
C MET A 86 -2.93 -7.74 -8.27
N GLN A 87 -2.42 -6.94 -9.21
CA GLN A 87 -2.97 -6.89 -10.57
C GLN A 87 -3.09 -8.24 -11.27
N PRO A 88 -2.08 -9.13 -11.24
CA PRO A 88 -2.18 -10.44 -11.91
C PRO A 88 -3.26 -11.36 -11.31
N PHE A 89 -3.77 -11.06 -10.13
CA PHE A 89 -4.70 -11.90 -9.36
C PHE A 89 -6.11 -11.29 -9.25
N MET A 90 -6.19 -9.98 -9.07
CA MET A 90 -7.44 -9.25 -8.78
C MET A 90 -7.48 -7.93 -9.58
N PRO A 91 -7.71 -7.99 -10.91
CA PRO A 91 -7.64 -6.80 -11.74
C PRO A 91 -8.77 -5.81 -11.49
N THR A 92 -9.98 -6.29 -11.20
CA THR A 92 -11.11 -5.43 -10.85
C THR A 92 -10.86 -4.67 -9.54
N THR A 93 -10.31 -5.35 -8.52
CA THR A 93 -9.95 -4.72 -7.24
C THR A 93 -8.84 -3.70 -7.44
N THR A 94 -7.82 -4.04 -8.23
CA THR A 94 -6.72 -3.11 -8.56
C THR A 94 -7.24 -1.85 -9.24
N ALA A 95 -8.12 -1.99 -10.24
CA ALA A 95 -8.74 -0.84 -10.90
C ALA A 95 -9.55 0.02 -9.93
N SER A 96 -10.30 -0.61 -9.00
CA SER A 96 -11.05 0.13 -7.96
C SER A 96 -10.11 0.93 -7.05
N ILE A 97 -9.00 0.35 -6.60
CA ILE A 97 -7.99 1.04 -5.77
C ILE A 97 -7.41 2.23 -6.54
N LEU A 98 -6.94 2.01 -7.78
CA LEU A 98 -6.34 3.07 -8.59
C LEU A 98 -7.32 4.22 -8.86
N ARG A 99 -8.59 3.89 -9.16
CA ARG A 99 -9.66 4.88 -9.32
C ARG A 99 -9.86 5.71 -8.05
N GLN A 100 -9.98 5.07 -6.88
CA GLN A 100 -10.13 5.78 -5.60
C GLN A 100 -8.93 6.70 -5.32
N MET A 101 -7.72 6.30 -5.75
CA MET A 101 -6.49 7.09 -5.63
C MET A 101 -6.28 8.11 -6.76
N LYS A 102 -7.20 8.21 -7.74
CA LYS A 102 -7.08 9.04 -8.96
C LYS A 102 -5.86 8.75 -9.83
N PHE A 103 -5.45 7.49 -9.88
CA PHE A 103 -4.49 7.01 -10.86
C PHE A 103 -5.21 6.47 -12.10
N PRO A 104 -4.58 6.53 -13.29
CA PRO A 104 -5.07 5.80 -14.46
C PRO A 104 -5.22 4.31 -14.14
N GLU A 105 -6.25 3.66 -14.67
CA GLU A 105 -6.45 2.21 -14.46
C GLU A 105 -5.30 1.35 -15.00
N THR A 106 -4.48 1.90 -15.92
CA THR A 106 -3.28 1.26 -16.44
C THR A 106 -2.04 1.45 -15.56
N ALA A 107 -2.12 2.23 -14.48
CA ALA A 107 -1.02 2.51 -13.58
C ALA A 107 -0.80 1.37 -12.56
N TYR A 108 -0.71 0.13 -13.04
CA TYR A 108 -0.41 -1.06 -12.23
C TYR A 108 0.94 -1.70 -12.59
N ALA A 109 1.68 -1.12 -13.54
CA ALA A 109 2.98 -1.64 -13.92
C ALA A 109 3.95 -1.61 -12.72
N ILE A 110 4.70 -2.70 -12.55
CA ILE A 110 5.84 -2.75 -11.65
C ILE A 110 7.05 -2.39 -12.49
N ASP A 111 7.41 -1.11 -12.46
CA ASP A 111 8.56 -0.56 -13.16
C ASP A 111 9.68 -0.17 -12.18
N ASP A 112 10.81 0.25 -12.74
CA ASP A 112 11.95 0.76 -11.99
C ASP A 112 11.59 1.88 -11.01
N GLN A 113 10.59 2.71 -11.32
CA GLN A 113 10.18 3.81 -10.46
C GLN A 113 9.45 3.29 -9.23
N LEU A 114 8.53 2.33 -9.41
CA LEU A 114 7.84 1.68 -8.29
C LEU A 114 8.85 0.93 -7.40
N VAL A 115 9.76 0.17 -7.99
CA VAL A 115 10.75 -0.62 -7.23
C VAL A 115 11.67 0.30 -6.43
N LYS A 116 12.30 1.29 -7.06
CA LYS A 116 13.18 2.25 -6.34
C LYS A 116 12.41 3.11 -5.33
N GLY A 117 11.19 3.49 -5.68
CA GLY A 117 10.31 4.28 -4.82
C GLY A 117 9.73 3.49 -3.64
N SER A 118 9.72 2.15 -3.68
CA SER A 118 9.19 1.32 -2.59
C SER A 118 9.96 1.49 -1.27
N ARG A 119 11.21 1.96 -1.30
CA ARG A 119 11.99 2.32 -0.11
C ARG A 119 11.48 3.59 0.59
N TYR A 120 10.72 4.41 -0.12
CA TYR A 120 10.11 5.65 0.34
C TYR A 120 8.66 5.74 -0.16
N PRO A 121 7.74 4.87 0.35
CA PRO A 121 6.39 4.72 -0.19
C PRO A 121 5.65 6.05 -0.39
N SER A 122 5.81 7.02 0.52
CA SER A 122 5.16 8.33 0.44
C SER A 122 5.45 9.09 -0.86
N ARG A 123 6.56 8.78 -1.55
CA ARG A 123 6.95 9.40 -2.82
C ARG A 123 6.28 8.77 -4.04
N LEU A 124 5.62 7.61 -3.88
CA LEU A 124 4.90 6.93 -4.96
C LEU A 124 3.57 7.61 -5.30
N VAL A 125 3.10 8.50 -4.44
CA VAL A 125 1.89 9.30 -4.66
C VAL A 125 2.24 10.78 -4.57
N PRO A 126 2.02 11.57 -5.63
CA PRO A 126 2.33 12.99 -5.61
C PRO A 126 1.63 13.73 -4.46
N LEU A 127 2.36 14.62 -3.80
CA LEU A 127 1.78 15.46 -2.75
C LEU A 127 0.65 16.33 -3.32
N GLY A 128 -0.43 16.46 -2.55
CA GLY A 128 -1.63 17.18 -2.99
C GLY A 128 -2.61 16.36 -3.85
N THR A 129 -2.30 15.10 -4.15
CA THR A 129 -3.26 14.18 -4.77
C THR A 129 -4.52 14.09 -3.91
N ARG A 130 -5.68 14.39 -4.52
CA ARG A 130 -6.98 14.25 -3.87
C ARG A 130 -7.48 12.83 -4.05
N ILE A 131 -7.60 12.09 -2.96
CA ILE A 131 -8.20 10.76 -2.92
C ILE A 131 -9.72 10.93 -2.84
N ASP A 132 -10.46 10.15 -3.63
CA ASP A 132 -11.93 10.14 -3.57
C ASP A 132 -12.44 9.46 -2.29
N LYS A 133 -13.76 9.50 -2.08
CA LYS A 133 -14.35 8.82 -0.92
C LYS A 133 -14.03 7.32 -0.99
N PRO A 134 -13.44 6.73 0.08
CA PRO A 134 -13.07 5.33 0.06
C PRO A 134 -14.32 4.44 -0.04
N GLU A 135 -14.21 3.41 -0.87
CA GLU A 135 -15.21 2.35 -1.04
C GLU A 135 -14.66 1.04 -0.45
N VAL A 136 -15.55 0.22 0.11
CA VAL A 136 -15.16 -1.09 0.65
C VAL A 136 -14.73 -2.00 -0.50
N LEU A 137 -13.53 -2.56 -0.42
CA LEU A 137 -12.94 -3.39 -1.48
C LEU A 137 -13.37 -4.86 -1.41
N PHE A 138 -13.66 -5.35 -0.21
CA PHE A 138 -13.98 -6.75 0.04
C PHE A 138 -15.14 -6.85 1.01
N GLU A 139 -16.14 -7.65 0.65
CA GLU A 139 -17.25 -8.01 1.52
C GLU A 139 -16.98 -9.37 2.14
N ALA A 140 -17.38 -9.54 3.40
CA ALA A 140 -17.36 -10.86 4.02
C ALA A 140 -18.28 -11.80 3.23
N ILE A 141 -17.82 -13.02 3.00
CA ILE A 141 -18.66 -14.06 2.42
C ILE A 141 -19.62 -14.51 3.51
N SER A 142 -20.92 -14.26 3.32
CA SER A 142 -21.95 -14.66 4.26
C SER A 142 -22.21 -16.17 4.20
N GLU A 143 -22.77 -16.75 5.26
CA GLU A 143 -23.05 -18.20 5.30
C GLU A 143 -24.00 -18.63 4.18
N GLU A 144 -24.94 -17.77 3.80
CA GLU A 144 -25.88 -18.01 2.71
C GLU A 144 -25.16 -18.14 1.36
N ARG A 145 -24.15 -17.30 1.11
CA ARG A 145 -23.34 -17.34 -0.12
C ARG A 145 -22.39 -18.54 -0.19
N ILE A 146 -22.10 -19.19 0.93
CA ILE A 146 -21.29 -20.43 0.97
C ILE A 146 -22.14 -21.65 0.56
N GLN A 147 -23.46 -21.56 0.73
CA GLN A 147 -24.40 -22.66 0.46
C GLN A 147 -24.96 -22.67 -0.97
N GLU A 148 -24.76 -21.59 -1.74
CA GLU A 148 -25.02 -21.52 -3.19
C GLU A 148 -23.93 -22.21 -4.02
#